data_AF-A0A3D0NKG1-F1
#
_entry.id   AF-A0A3D0NKG1-F1
#
_cell.length_a   1.000
_cell.length_b   1.000
_cell.length_c   1.000
_cell.angle_alpha   90.00
_cell.angle_beta   90.00
_cell.angle_gamma   90.00
#
_symmetry.space_group_name_H-M   'P 1'
#
loop_
_entity.id
_entity.type
_entity.pdbx_description
1 polymer ?
#
loop_
_entity_poly.entity_id
_entity_poly.type
_entity_poly.pdbx_seq_one_letter_code
_entity_poly.pdbx_strand_id
1 'polypeptide(L)' 'MRQILIALFISLTVSILLTPTLIRLFTRQGFGQEIREDGPPSHHTKRGTPSMGGVAILAG' A
#
# COMPACT_ATOMS: atom_id res chain seq x y z
N MET A 1 15.47 26.02 -2.10
CA MET A 1 14.08 25.90 -2.63
C MET A 1 13.97 24.99 -3.85
N ARG A 2 14.66 25.25 -4.97
CA ARG A 2 14.56 24.41 -6.19
C ARG A 2 14.78 22.91 -5.95
N GLN A 3 15.79 22.55 -5.17
CA GLN A 3 16.10 21.15 -4.84
C GLN A 3 14.98 20.46 -4.04
N ILE A 4 14.31 21.19 -3.14
CA ILE A 4 13.20 20.67 -2.32
C ILE A 4 12.00 20.35 -3.22
N LEU A 5 11.70 21.22 -4.19
CA LEU A 5 10.61 20.99 -5.15
C LEU A 5 10.87 19.77 -6.04
N ILE A 6 12.13 19.60 -6.49
CA ILE A 6 12.53 18.43 -7.28
C ILE A 6 12.43 17.15 -6.45
N ALA A 7 12.93 17.17 -5.21
CA ALA A 7 12.85 16.01 -4.31
C ALA A 7 11.40 15.61 -4.02
N LEU A 8 10.52 16.58 -3.76
CA LEU A 8 9.09 16.34 -3.54
C LEU A 8 8.40 15.74 -4.77
N PHE A 9 8.71 16.26 -5.97
CA PHE A 9 8.13 15.73 -7.20
C PHE A 9 8.58 14.29 -7.46
N ILE A 10 9.87 13.99 -7.24
CA ILE A 10 10.41 12.64 -7.40
C ILE A 10 9.78 11.69 -6.37
N SER A 11 9.77 12.05 -5.08
CA SER A 11 9.23 11.18 -4.02
C SER A 11 7.74 10.90 -4.21
N LEU A 12 6.98 11.91 -4.64
CA LEU A 12 5.55 11.75 -4.94
C LEU A 12 5.32 10.82 -6.13
N THR A 13 6.09 11.00 -7.20
CA THR A 13 5.99 10.17 -8.41
C THR A 13 6.33 8.71 -8.10
N VAL A 14 7.43 8.48 -7.37
CA VAL A 14 7.84 7.14 -6.94
C VAL A 14 6.77 6.51 -6.05
N SER A 15 6.27 7.23 -5.04
CA SER A 15 5.25 6.70 -4.11
C SER A 15 3.96 6.29 -4.81
N ILE A 16 3.47 7.11 -5.76
CA ILE A 16 2.23 6.83 -6.50
C ILE A 16 2.37 5.59 -7.39
N LEU A 17 3.54 5.36 -7.99
CA LEU A 17 3.78 4.22 -8.89
C LEU A 17 4.14 2.94 -8.13
N LEU A 18 4.89 3.06 -7.04
CA LEU A 18 5.38 1.93 -6.25
C LEU A 18 4.28 1.32 -5.36
N THR A 19 3.42 2.13 -4.77
CA THR A 19 2.34 1.64 -3.88
C THR A 19 1.39 0.63 -4.56
N PRO A 20 0.79 0.89 -5.75
CA PRO A 20 -0.12 -0.07 -6.39
C PRO A 20 0.59 -1.34 -6.89
N THR A 21 1.87 -1.24 -7.26
CA THR A 21 2.66 -2.42 -7.68
C THR A 21 2.94 -3.33 -6.48
N LEU A 22 3.31 -2.77 -5.33
CA LEU A 22 3.47 -3.52 -4.08
C LEU A 22 2.15 -4.12 -3.59
N ILE A 23 1.04 -3.40 -3.66
CA ILE A 23 -0.28 -3.95 -3.30
C ILE A 23 -0.58 -5.20 -4.14
N ARG A 24 -0.41 -5.12 -5.46
CA ARG A 24 -0.62 -6.30 -6.35
C ARG A 24 0.31 -7.46 -6.02
N LEU A 25 1.58 -7.18 -5.70
CA LEU A 25 2.55 -8.19 -5.32
C LEU A 25 2.17 -8.89 -4.01
N PHE A 26 1.86 -8.11 -2.97
CA PHE A 26 1.51 -8.65 -1.66
C PHE A 26 0.17 -9.37 -1.65
N THR A 27 -0.82 -8.87 -2.39
CA THR A 27 -2.08 -9.59 -2.60
C THR A 27 -1.85 -10.92 -3.30
N ARG A 28 -0.96 -10.99 -4.31
CA ARG A 28 -0.59 -12.26 -4.98
C ARG A 28 0.16 -13.23 -4.08
N GLN A 29 0.97 -12.73 -3.15
CA GLN A 29 1.71 -13.55 -2.18
C GLN A 29 0.82 -14.03 -1.02
N GLY A 30 -0.45 -13.64 -0.97
CA GLY A 30 -1.37 -14.05 0.08
C GLY A 30 -1.21 -13.26 1.38
N PHE A 31 -0.49 -12.13 1.38
CA PHE A 31 -0.38 -11.23 2.55
C PHE A 31 -1.63 -10.36 2.75
N GLY A 32 -2.76 -10.77 2.19
CA GLY A 32 -4.04 -10.11 2.43
C GLY A 32 -4.52 -10.38 3.85
N GLN A 33 -5.02 -9.37 4.54
CA GLN A 33 -5.53 -9.54 5.89
C GLN A 33 -6.75 -10.47 5.87
N GLU A 34 -6.67 -11.57 6.62
CA GLU A 34 -7.81 -12.45 6.87
C GLU A 34 -8.75 -11.76 7.86
N ILE A 35 -10.03 -11.68 7.52
CA ILE A 35 -11.05 -11.04 8.35
C ILE A 35 -11.90 -12.14 8.96
N ARG A 36 -12.04 -12.09 10.28
CA ARG A 36 -12.85 -13.03 11.06
C ARG A 36 -14.32 -12.91 10.66
N GLU A 37 -14.97 -14.05 10.45
CA GLU A 37 -16.36 -14.15 9.98
C GLU A 37 -17.39 -13.65 11.02
N ASP A 38 -17.00 -13.51 12.31
CA ASP A 38 -17.90 -13.05 13.39
C ASP A 38 -18.16 -11.53 13.41
N GLY A 39 -17.56 -10.78 12.49
CA GLY A 39 -17.59 -9.31 12.47
C GLY A 39 -18.82 -8.72 11.76
N PRO A 40 -19.10 -7.42 11.94
CA PRO A 40 -20.14 -6.74 11.18
C PRO A 40 -19.89 -6.86 9.66
N PRO A 41 -20.92 -6.97 8.82
CA PRO A 41 -20.77 -7.23 7.39
C PRO A 41 -19.93 -6.18 6.64
N SER A 42 -19.88 -4.95 7.17
CA SER A 42 -19.04 -3.85 6.66
C SER A 42 -17.53 -4.13 6.77
N HIS A 43 -17.09 -5.08 7.61
CA HIS A 43 -15.69 -5.46 7.74
C HIS A 43 -15.21 -6.35 6.60
N HIS A 44 -16.09 -7.12 5.95
CA HIS A 44 -15.68 -7.99 4.82
C HIS A 44 -15.15 -7.20 3.61
N THR A 45 -15.52 -5.92 3.46
CA THR A 45 -15.00 -5.06 2.38
C THR A 45 -13.48 -4.87 2.46
N LYS A 46 -12.88 -5.03 3.63
CA LYS A 46 -11.42 -4.89 3.82
C LYS A 46 -10.65 -6.18 3.51
N ARG A 47 -11.35 -7.29 3.23
CA ARG A 47 -10.76 -8.62 3.04
C ARG A 47 -9.82 -8.61 1.84
N GLY A 48 -8.58 -9.06 2.04
CA GLY A 48 -7.58 -9.11 0.97
C GLY A 48 -6.74 -7.85 0.78
N THR A 49 -6.99 -6.77 1.54
CA THR A 49 -6.07 -5.61 1.56
C THR A 49 -4.77 -6.01 2.29
N PRO A 50 -3.59 -5.83 1.68
CA PRO A 50 -2.33 -6.15 2.34
C PRO A 50 -2.00 -5.09 3.41
N SER A 51 -1.64 -5.52 4.63
CA SER A 51 -1.28 -4.62 5.74
C SER A 51 0.17 -4.11 5.70
N MET A 52 0.91 -4.41 4.62
CA MET A 52 2.35 -4.14 4.43
C MET A 52 2.65 -2.76 3.79
N GLY A 53 1.82 -1.75 4.03
CA GLY A 53 1.99 -0.42 3.42
C GLY A 53 3.32 0.27 3.77
N GLY A 54 3.88 0.00 4.94
CA GLY A 54 5.17 0.57 5.37
C GLY A 54 6.35 0.18 4.47
N VAL A 55 6.28 -0.95 3.78
CA VAL A 55 7.32 -1.37 2.82
C VAL A 55 7.39 -0.41 1.64
N ALA A 56 6.26 0.14 1.18
CA ALA A 56 6.24 1.13 0.10
C ALA A 56 6.92 2.45 0.49
N ILE A 57 6.89 2.81 1.78
CA ILE A 57 7.54 4.02 2.32
C ILE A 57 9.05 3.79 2.50
N LEU A 58 9.47 2.58 2.88
CA LEU A 58 10.88 2.26 3.02
C LEU A 58 11.58 2.02 1.68
N ALA A 59 10.83 1.56 0.67
CA ALA A 59 11.36 1.25 -0.65
C ALA A 59 11.37 2.44 -1.63
N GLY A 60 10.50 3.44 -1.42
CA GLY A 60 10.42 4.66 -2.24
C GLY A 60 11.22 5.81 -1.65
#